data_AF-A0A0D6AIP2-F1
#
_entry.id   AF-A0A0D6AIP2-F1
#
_cell.length_a   1.000
_cell.length_b   1.000
_cell.length_c   1.000
_cell.angle_alpha   90.00
_cell.angle_beta   90.00
_cell.angle_gamma   90.00
#
_symmetry.space_group_name_H-M   'P 1'
#
loop_
_entity.id
_entity.type
_entity.pdbx_description
1 polymer ?
#
loop_
_entity_poly.entity_id
_entity_poly.type
_entity_poly.pdbx_seq_one_letter_code
_entity_poly.pdbx_strand_id
1 'polypeptide(L)'
;MSESEENNQPQSFLIKIVKRFQKTLSSFINAIAEAITSSVHIPEIAIGPIVGALISATTTLIIGFLTISNIFSEQFLYRPLQIQDNNANYNLELERYYQTILTEYLNYTAQLTLDYPLWKLQQNPYLLRANTQTALSEIDGERKRYIIMFLQDTHLLTFNNYNKSIPLLKNANLVEAKLQNLDLSNANFTGADLTKANLNQANLHKSIFVGSKLTNVNLTNADLRSVNLEKTDLLNANLTNACYDNFTKFDPEFDPDKAKMRLISTFSHCDFIPMEKDVKNKL
;
A
#
# COMPACT_ATOMS: atom_id res chain seq x y z
N MET A 1 18.19 8.92 -45.71
CA MET A 1 17.44 10.14 -45.36
C MET A 1 16.17 9.68 -44.68
N SER A 2 15.95 9.86 -43.38
CA SER A 2 16.67 10.54 -42.29
C SER A 2 15.91 10.09 -41.03
N GLU A 3 16.49 9.39 -40.06
CA GLU A 3 17.17 10.00 -38.91
C GLU A 3 16.67 11.42 -38.61
N SER A 4 15.65 11.54 -37.75
CA SER A 4 15.55 12.56 -36.69
C SER A 4 14.12 12.60 -36.17
N GLU A 5 13.83 11.84 -35.10
CA GLU A 5 12.83 12.22 -34.08
C GLU A 5 12.69 11.23 -32.90
N GLU A 6 13.52 10.18 -32.79
CA GLU A 6 13.39 9.19 -31.70
C GLU A 6 14.26 9.50 -30.47
N ASN A 7 14.38 10.76 -30.08
CA ASN A 7 15.18 11.10 -28.89
C ASN A 7 14.59 12.27 -28.11
N ASN A 8 13.60 11.98 -27.25
CA ASN A 8 13.42 12.60 -25.94
C ASN A 8 12.16 12.06 -25.24
N GLN A 9 12.26 10.91 -24.55
CA GLN A 9 11.20 10.46 -23.65
C GLN A 9 11.75 9.71 -22.40
N PRO A 10 11.03 9.74 -21.26
CA PRO A 10 11.40 9.37 -19.88
C PRO A 10 12.01 7.97 -19.61
N GLN A 11 12.27 7.18 -20.64
CA GLN A 11 12.85 5.83 -20.58
C GLN A 11 14.27 5.80 -19.98
N SER A 12 15.09 6.86 -20.16
CA SER A 12 16.47 6.93 -19.66
C SER A 12 16.59 6.86 -18.12
N PHE A 13 15.63 7.41 -17.38
CA PHE A 13 15.65 7.44 -15.91
C PHE A 13 15.26 6.10 -15.29
N LEU A 14 14.19 5.48 -15.81
CA LEU A 14 13.73 4.15 -15.39
C LEU A 14 14.76 3.06 -15.72
N ILE A 15 15.42 3.15 -16.90
CA ILE A 15 16.53 2.24 -17.26
C ILE A 15 17.71 2.40 -16.30
N LYS A 16 18.01 3.62 -15.84
CA LYS A 16 19.08 3.85 -14.84
C LYS A 16 18.72 3.27 -13.48
N ILE A 17 17.46 3.39 -13.04
CA ILE A 17 16.98 2.78 -11.78
C ILE A 17 17.09 1.25 -11.88
N VAL A 18 16.51 0.65 -12.92
CA VAL A 18 16.55 -0.80 -13.16
C VAL A 18 18.00 -1.33 -13.22
N LYS A 19 18.90 -0.63 -13.93
CA LYS A 19 20.33 -1.01 -14.00
C LYS A 19 21.06 -0.87 -12.66
N ARG A 20 20.75 0.17 -11.88
CA ARG A 20 21.36 0.39 -10.54
C ARG A 20 20.90 -0.68 -9.56
N PHE A 21 19.63 -1.07 -9.62
CA PHE A 21 19.07 -2.17 -8.84
C PHE A 21 19.61 -3.54 -9.23
N GLN A 22 19.74 -3.83 -10.53
CA GLN A 22 20.39 -5.06 -11.00
C GLN A 22 21.83 -5.17 -10.45
N LYS A 23 22.56 -4.06 -10.39
CA LYS A 23 23.91 -4.02 -9.82
C LYS A 23 23.92 -4.29 -8.31
N THR A 24 22.97 -3.72 -7.56
CA THR A 24 22.82 -3.95 -6.10
C THR A 24 22.43 -5.39 -5.79
N LEU A 25 21.48 -5.96 -6.54
CA LEU A 25 21.06 -7.36 -6.40
C LEU A 25 22.21 -8.33 -6.72
N SER A 26 22.96 -8.06 -7.79
CA SER A 26 24.14 -8.87 -8.15
C SER A 26 25.23 -8.77 -7.07
N SER A 27 25.43 -7.60 -6.47
CA SER A 27 26.38 -7.42 -5.36
C SER A 27 25.94 -8.16 -4.09
N PHE A 28 24.64 -8.19 -3.81
CA PHE A 28 24.07 -8.89 -2.66
C PHE A 28 24.17 -10.41 -2.83
N ILE A 29 23.87 -10.93 -4.02
CA ILE A 29 24.05 -12.34 -4.37
C ILE A 29 25.53 -12.74 -4.25
N ASN A 30 26.45 -11.93 -4.77
CA ASN A 30 27.88 -12.19 -4.67
C ASN A 30 28.38 -12.16 -3.22
N ALA A 31 27.90 -11.22 -2.40
CA ALA A 31 28.24 -11.14 -0.98
C ALA A 31 27.68 -12.33 -0.18
N ILE A 32 26.50 -12.83 -0.53
CA ILE A 32 25.94 -14.06 0.05
C ILE A 32 26.76 -15.28 -0.39
N ALA A 33 27.14 -15.37 -1.66
CA ALA A 33 27.97 -16.45 -2.16
C ALA A 33 29.36 -16.46 -1.50
N GLU A 34 30.00 -15.30 -1.36
CA GLU A 34 31.26 -15.12 -0.60
C GLU A 34 31.09 -15.45 0.88
N ALA A 35 30.01 -14.98 1.53
CA ALA A 35 29.76 -15.27 2.94
C ALA A 35 29.48 -16.77 3.20
N ILE A 36 28.80 -17.47 2.29
CA ILE A 36 28.55 -18.91 2.39
C ILE A 36 29.86 -19.69 2.19
N THR A 37 30.67 -19.30 1.20
CA THR A 37 31.97 -19.94 0.93
C THR A 37 33.02 -19.64 2.00
N SER A 38 32.94 -18.49 2.68
CA SER A 38 33.87 -18.13 3.75
C SER A 38 33.50 -18.72 5.11
N SER A 39 32.22 -19.01 5.35
CA SER A 39 31.70 -19.28 6.71
C SER A 39 31.32 -20.74 6.97
N VAL A 40 31.31 -21.60 5.94
CA VAL A 40 30.91 -23.00 6.13
C VAL A 40 31.89 -23.94 5.42
N HIS A 41 32.61 -24.76 6.18
CA HIS A 41 33.23 -25.99 5.64
C HIS A 41 32.10 -26.99 5.30
N ILE A 42 31.40 -26.76 4.19
CA ILE A 42 30.44 -27.73 3.64
C ILE A 42 31.26 -28.78 2.91
N PRO A 43 31.16 -30.08 3.26
CA PRO A 43 31.78 -31.13 2.45
C PRO A 43 31.21 -31.06 1.02
N GLU A 44 32.09 -31.16 0.01
CA GLU A 44 31.80 -30.94 -1.43
C GLU A 44 30.52 -31.61 -1.94
N ILE A 45 30.10 -32.72 -1.31
CA ILE A 45 28.99 -33.58 -1.70
C ILE A 45 27.60 -32.94 -1.41
N ALA A 46 27.51 -32.00 -0.46
CA ALA A 46 26.23 -31.37 -0.06
C ALA A 46 26.02 -29.95 -0.63
N ILE A 47 27.02 -29.39 -1.33
CA ILE A 47 26.98 -28.02 -1.87
C ILE A 47 25.99 -27.91 -3.03
N GLY A 48 25.98 -28.88 -3.95
CA GLY A 48 25.13 -28.87 -5.15
C GLY A 48 23.62 -28.79 -4.86
N PRO A 49 23.06 -29.65 -3.99
CA PRO A 49 21.62 -29.64 -3.69
C PRO A 49 21.15 -28.37 -2.98
N ILE A 50 21.95 -27.84 -2.05
CA ILE A 50 21.61 -26.64 -1.27
C ILE A 50 21.67 -25.40 -2.15
N VAL A 51 22.72 -25.27 -2.96
CA VAL A 51 22.85 -24.18 -3.94
C VAL A 51 21.75 -24.27 -5.01
N GLY A 52 21.41 -25.47 -5.48
CA GLY A 52 20.31 -25.68 -6.42
C GLY A 52 18.93 -25.28 -5.86
N ALA A 53 18.65 -25.62 -4.60
CA ALA A 53 17.41 -25.21 -3.93
C ALA A 53 17.34 -23.69 -3.73
N LEU A 54 18.46 -23.04 -3.39
CA LEU A 54 18.53 -21.59 -3.22
C LEU A 54 18.35 -20.84 -4.56
N ILE A 55 18.96 -21.34 -5.64
CA ILE A 55 18.82 -20.78 -6.99
C ILE A 55 17.36 -20.93 -7.47
N SER A 56 16.72 -22.07 -7.23
CA SER A 56 15.32 -22.31 -7.61
C SER A 56 14.36 -21.41 -6.83
N ALA A 57 14.55 -21.27 -5.52
CA ALA A 57 13.74 -20.38 -4.69
C ALA A 57 13.89 -18.91 -5.09
N THR A 58 15.12 -18.46 -5.39
CA THR A 58 15.40 -17.08 -5.81
C THR A 58 14.88 -16.79 -7.22
N THR A 59 15.04 -17.70 -8.18
CA THR A 59 14.47 -17.54 -9.54
C THR A 59 12.95 -17.52 -9.53
N THR A 60 12.31 -18.34 -8.70
CA THR A 60 10.85 -18.35 -8.54
C THR A 60 10.35 -17.03 -7.92
N LEU A 61 11.07 -16.49 -6.92
CA LEU A 61 10.80 -15.17 -6.33
C LEU A 61 10.98 -14.02 -7.35
N ILE A 62 12.04 -14.07 -8.16
CA ILE A 62 12.32 -13.06 -9.20
C ILE A 62 11.23 -13.08 -10.27
N ILE A 63 10.83 -14.25 -10.76
CA ILE A 63 9.78 -14.39 -11.77
C ILE A 63 8.43 -13.93 -11.20
N GLY A 64 8.10 -14.33 -9.97
CA GLY A 64 6.89 -13.87 -9.28
C GLY A 64 6.87 -12.35 -9.08
N PHE A 65 8.01 -11.73 -8.79
CA PHE A 65 8.12 -10.28 -8.65
C PHE A 65 8.04 -9.55 -10.00
N LEU A 66 8.65 -10.10 -11.05
CA LEU A 66 8.56 -9.54 -12.40
C LEU A 66 7.12 -9.58 -12.94
N THR A 67 6.38 -10.66 -12.67
CA THR A 67 4.97 -10.74 -13.09
C THR A 67 4.08 -9.79 -12.29
N ILE A 68 4.27 -9.68 -10.97
CA ILE A 68 3.53 -8.72 -10.13
C ILE A 68 3.87 -7.27 -10.53
N SER A 69 5.14 -6.96 -10.78
CA SER A 69 5.60 -5.61 -11.18
C SER A 69 5.10 -5.21 -12.57
N ASN A 70 5.06 -6.15 -13.52
CA ASN A 70 4.56 -5.90 -14.87
C ASN A 70 3.02 -5.75 -14.91
N ILE A 71 2.30 -6.53 -14.09
CA ILE A 71 0.86 -6.35 -13.87
C ILE A 71 0.60 -5.03 -13.12
N PHE A 72 1.48 -4.67 -12.18
CA PHE A 72 1.39 -3.41 -11.44
C PHE A 72 1.55 -2.20 -12.37
N SER A 73 2.53 -2.21 -13.27
CA SER A 73 2.78 -1.10 -14.21
C SER A 73 1.70 -0.96 -15.28
N GLU A 74 1.23 -2.06 -15.88
CA GLU A 74 0.26 -2.03 -16.98
C GLU A 74 -1.16 -1.71 -16.50
N GLN A 75 -1.59 -2.23 -15.35
CA GLN A 75 -2.97 -2.09 -14.89
C GLN A 75 -3.22 -0.88 -13.99
N PHE A 76 -2.21 -0.40 -13.26
CA PHE A 76 -2.41 0.63 -12.23
C PHE A 76 -1.85 2.00 -12.60
N LEU A 77 -0.71 2.11 -13.28
CA LEU A 77 -0.15 3.40 -13.71
C LEU A 77 -0.77 3.94 -15.01
N TYR A 78 -1.28 3.06 -15.88
CA TYR A 78 -1.74 3.40 -17.24
C TYR A 78 -3.23 3.15 -17.49
N ARG A 79 -4.10 3.27 -16.49
CA ARG A 79 -5.56 3.23 -16.74
C ARG A 79 -6.09 4.63 -17.05
N PRO A 80 -6.32 5.00 -18.33
CA PRO A 80 -7.13 6.17 -18.61
C PRO A 80 -8.56 5.92 -18.13
N LEU A 81 -9.13 6.87 -17.38
CA LEU A 81 -10.56 6.89 -17.13
C LEU A 81 -11.27 7.05 -18.48
N GLN A 82 -11.99 6.02 -18.93
CA GLN A 82 -12.80 6.12 -20.15
C GLN A 82 -13.97 7.07 -19.89
N ILE A 83 -13.79 8.34 -20.25
CA ILE A 83 -14.86 9.33 -20.28
C ILE A 83 -15.07 9.74 -21.74
N GLN A 84 -16.18 9.30 -22.32
CA GLN A 84 -16.67 9.84 -23.59
C GLN A 84 -17.26 11.24 -23.32
N ASP A 85 -16.47 12.31 -23.48
CA ASP A 85 -17.04 13.64 -23.78
C ASP A 85 -16.05 14.69 -24.32
N ASN A 86 -16.61 15.73 -24.96
CA ASN A 86 -16.00 16.73 -25.87
C ASN A 86 -14.97 17.71 -25.27
N ASN A 87 -14.56 17.55 -24.01
CA ASN A 87 -13.50 18.34 -23.35
C ASN A 87 -12.20 17.53 -23.17
N ALA A 88 -11.93 16.60 -24.09
CA ALA A 88 -10.84 15.63 -23.99
C ALA A 88 -9.49 16.26 -23.60
N ASN A 89 -9.15 17.45 -24.11
CA ASN A 89 -7.84 18.06 -23.86
C ASN A 89 -7.61 18.51 -22.40
N TYR A 90 -8.59 19.18 -21.77
CA TYR A 90 -8.46 19.61 -20.37
C TYR A 90 -8.37 18.41 -19.41
N ASN A 91 -9.19 17.39 -19.67
CA ASN A 91 -9.17 16.15 -18.89
C ASN A 91 -7.84 15.39 -19.08
N LEU A 92 -7.26 15.40 -20.28
CA LEU A 92 -5.96 14.81 -20.55
C LEU A 92 -4.81 15.57 -19.87
N GLU A 93 -4.85 16.90 -19.81
CA GLU A 93 -3.83 17.70 -19.13
C GLU A 93 -3.87 17.50 -17.60
N LEU A 94 -5.06 17.52 -17.01
CA LEU A 94 -5.24 17.26 -15.58
C LEU A 94 -4.81 15.83 -15.21
N GLU A 95 -5.15 14.86 -16.07
CA GLU A 95 -4.72 13.48 -15.93
C GLU A 95 -3.18 13.38 -15.93
N ARG A 96 -2.51 14.02 -16.91
CA ARG A 96 -1.04 14.06 -16.96
C ARG A 96 -0.46 14.69 -15.71
N TYR A 97 -1.05 15.77 -15.21
CA TYR A 97 -0.61 16.45 -13.99
C TYR A 97 -0.64 15.52 -12.77
N TYR A 98 -1.75 14.83 -12.52
CA TYR A 98 -1.84 13.87 -11.40
C TYR A 98 -0.85 12.71 -11.55
N GLN A 99 -0.64 12.22 -12.77
CA GLN A 99 0.36 11.17 -13.03
C GLN A 99 1.79 11.65 -12.76
N THR A 100 2.09 12.90 -13.10
CA THR A 100 3.39 13.52 -12.78
C THR A 100 3.61 13.57 -11.28
N ILE A 101 2.65 14.07 -10.49
CA ILE A 101 2.76 14.12 -9.01
C ILE A 101 2.99 12.73 -8.42
N LEU A 102 2.18 11.75 -8.84
CA LEU A 102 2.30 10.37 -8.36
C LEU A 102 3.68 9.80 -8.69
N THR A 103 4.14 9.99 -9.93
CA THR A 103 5.43 9.48 -10.39
C THR A 103 6.59 10.14 -9.66
N GLU A 104 6.57 11.46 -9.49
CA GLU A 104 7.59 12.21 -8.74
C GLU A 104 7.67 11.75 -7.29
N TYR A 105 6.51 11.60 -6.64
CA TYR A 105 6.44 11.08 -5.27
C TYR A 105 7.04 9.67 -5.15
N LEU A 106 6.63 8.75 -6.03
CA LEU A 106 7.11 7.36 -6.02
C LEU A 106 8.62 7.30 -6.28
N ASN A 107 9.13 8.09 -7.24
CA ASN A 107 10.56 8.16 -7.53
C ASN A 107 11.36 8.72 -6.36
N TYR A 108 10.89 9.81 -5.76
CA TYR A 108 11.54 10.42 -4.60
C TYR A 108 11.60 9.44 -3.43
N THR A 109 10.46 8.80 -3.11
CA THR A 109 10.39 7.87 -1.99
C THR A 109 11.20 6.60 -2.24
N ALA A 110 11.18 6.08 -3.47
CA ALA A 110 12.00 4.94 -3.86
C ALA A 110 13.51 5.26 -3.75
N GLN A 111 13.95 6.44 -4.20
CA GLN A 111 15.35 6.85 -4.03
C GLN A 111 15.74 6.91 -2.56
N LEU A 112 14.87 7.50 -1.73
CA LEU A 112 15.07 7.56 -0.28
C LEU A 112 15.19 6.17 0.36
N THR A 113 14.33 5.22 -0.01
CA THR A 113 14.36 3.86 0.57
C THR A 113 15.55 3.02 0.11
N LEU A 114 16.14 3.35 -1.05
CA LEU A 114 17.27 2.60 -1.61
C LEU A 114 18.63 3.15 -1.21
N ASP A 115 18.78 4.47 -1.25
CA ASP A 115 20.07 5.13 -1.02
C ASP A 115 20.37 5.22 0.49
N TYR A 116 19.35 5.04 1.35
CA TYR A 116 19.49 5.11 2.80
C TYR A 116 18.90 3.86 3.47
N PRO A 117 19.64 3.17 4.36
CA PRO A 117 19.04 2.14 5.20
C PRO A 117 17.88 2.75 6.00
N LEU A 118 16.75 2.03 6.14
CA LEU A 118 15.48 2.54 6.69
C LEU A 118 15.63 3.32 8.02
N TRP A 119 16.59 2.95 8.88
CA TRP A 119 16.87 3.66 10.14
C TRP A 119 17.45 5.07 9.94
N LYS A 120 18.08 5.37 8.79
CA LYS A 120 18.51 6.72 8.42
C LYS A 120 17.34 7.60 7.93
N LEU A 121 16.28 7.01 7.34
CA LEU A 121 15.06 7.78 7.04
C LEU A 121 14.38 8.30 8.30
N GLN A 122 14.55 7.60 9.42
CA GLN A 122 14.12 8.07 10.75
C GLN A 122 14.87 9.33 11.21
N GLN A 123 15.95 9.74 10.54
CA GLN A 123 16.68 10.98 10.85
C GLN A 123 16.05 12.22 10.23
N ASN A 124 15.28 12.09 9.14
CA ASN A 124 14.47 13.20 8.60
C ASN A 124 13.04 12.75 8.22
N PRO A 125 12.25 12.31 9.21
CA PRO A 125 10.92 11.76 8.99
C PRO A 125 9.90 12.84 8.56
N TYR A 126 10.22 14.10 8.82
CA TYR A 126 9.36 15.24 8.52
C TYR A 126 9.26 15.50 7.03
N LEU A 127 10.36 15.39 6.29
CA LEU A 127 10.37 15.65 4.85
C LEU A 127 9.58 14.58 4.08
N LEU A 128 9.82 13.31 4.40
CA LEU A 128 9.05 12.21 3.80
C LEU A 128 7.56 12.37 4.12
N ARG A 129 7.21 12.64 5.38
CA ARG A 129 5.83 12.88 5.77
C ARG A 129 5.22 14.07 5.05
N ALA A 130 5.91 15.21 4.98
CA ALA A 130 5.42 16.39 4.28
C ALA A 130 5.14 16.08 2.80
N ASN A 131 6.07 15.42 2.12
CA ASN A 131 5.91 15.02 0.72
C ASN A 131 4.76 14.04 0.53
N THR A 132 4.61 13.03 1.40
CA THR A 132 3.46 12.11 1.37
C THR A 132 2.15 12.87 1.55
N GLN A 133 2.09 13.81 2.50
CA GLN A 133 0.87 14.59 2.75
C GLN A 133 0.49 15.48 1.58
N THR A 134 1.45 16.18 0.99
CA THR A 134 1.23 17.01 -0.20
C THR A 134 0.79 16.15 -1.37
N ALA A 135 1.48 15.04 -1.66
CA ALA A 135 1.10 14.17 -2.78
C ALA A 135 -0.34 13.63 -2.60
N LEU A 136 -0.72 13.25 -1.38
CA LEU A 136 -2.08 12.79 -1.09
C LEU A 136 -3.12 13.92 -1.17
N SER A 137 -2.79 15.18 -0.89
CA SER A 137 -3.76 16.27 -1.01
C SER A 137 -4.05 16.67 -2.46
N GLU A 138 -3.07 16.48 -3.35
CA GLU A 138 -3.15 16.95 -4.74
C GLU A 138 -3.75 15.92 -5.71
N ILE A 139 -3.87 14.65 -5.35
CA ILE A 139 -4.37 13.59 -6.24
C ILE A 139 -5.75 13.07 -5.83
N ASP A 140 -6.45 12.45 -6.78
CA ASP A 140 -7.77 11.86 -6.57
C ASP A 140 -7.74 10.53 -5.79
N GLY A 141 -8.93 10.09 -5.36
CA GLY A 141 -9.13 8.89 -4.57
C GLY A 141 -8.62 7.58 -5.19
N GLU A 142 -8.64 7.44 -6.52
CA GLU A 142 -8.12 6.24 -7.20
C GLU A 142 -6.59 6.20 -7.08
N ARG A 143 -5.92 7.32 -7.36
CA ARG A 143 -4.45 7.41 -7.33
C ARG A 143 -3.87 7.37 -5.92
N LYS A 144 -4.59 7.87 -4.91
CA LYS A 144 -4.21 7.72 -3.49
C LYS A 144 -3.92 6.25 -3.13
N ARG A 145 -4.67 5.29 -3.70
CA ARG A 145 -4.45 3.86 -3.48
C ARG A 145 -3.01 3.43 -3.75
N TYR A 146 -2.40 3.94 -4.82
CA TYR A 146 -1.05 3.53 -5.22
C TYR A 146 0.02 4.01 -4.26
N ILE A 147 -0.13 5.23 -3.74
CA ILE A 147 0.72 5.74 -2.67
C ILE A 147 0.59 4.83 -1.44
N ILE A 148 -0.64 4.49 -1.03
CA ILE A 148 -0.87 3.67 0.16
C ILE A 148 -0.34 2.24 -0.02
N MET A 149 -0.58 1.60 -1.17
CA MET A 149 -0.02 0.29 -1.51
C MET A 149 1.51 0.30 -1.47
N PHE A 150 2.14 1.29 -2.11
CA PHE A 150 3.59 1.43 -2.09
C PHE A 150 4.13 1.58 -0.66
N LEU A 151 3.51 2.43 0.17
CA LEU A 151 3.92 2.62 1.56
C LEU A 151 3.73 1.35 2.41
N GLN A 152 2.71 0.54 2.09
CA GLN A 152 2.46 -0.75 2.74
C GLN A 152 3.49 -1.81 2.33
N ASP A 153 3.78 -1.94 1.03
CA ASP A 153 4.73 -2.93 0.49
C ASP A 153 6.17 -2.64 0.93
N THR A 154 6.47 -1.36 1.19
CA THR A 154 7.76 -0.93 1.76
C THR A 154 7.80 -0.97 3.28
N HIS A 155 6.72 -1.43 3.93
CA HIS A 155 6.55 -1.48 5.40
C HIS A 155 6.70 -0.12 6.09
N LEU A 156 6.51 0.99 5.36
CA LEU A 156 6.58 2.35 5.91
C LEU A 156 5.33 2.71 6.72
N LEU A 157 4.22 1.96 6.58
CA LEU A 157 3.00 2.15 7.36
C LEU A 157 2.96 1.35 8.66
N THR A 158 3.70 0.24 8.76
CA THR A 158 3.57 -0.71 9.88
C THR A 158 4.17 -0.13 11.16
N PHE A 159 3.32 0.23 12.13
CA PHE A 159 3.75 0.67 13.46
C PHE A 159 3.73 -0.49 14.45
N ASN A 160 4.86 -0.85 15.09
CA ASN A 160 4.83 -1.88 16.13
C ASN A 160 5.78 -1.55 17.29
N ASN A 161 5.72 -2.34 18.36
CA ASN A 161 6.49 -2.10 19.59
C ASN A 161 8.02 -2.12 19.39
N TYR A 162 8.50 -2.69 18.28
CA TYR A 162 9.91 -2.78 17.94
C TYR A 162 10.35 -1.75 16.89
N ASN A 163 9.40 -1.19 16.13
CA ASN A 163 9.64 -0.25 15.06
C ASN A 163 8.64 0.91 15.14
N LYS A 164 9.08 2.04 15.70
CA LYS A 164 8.34 3.30 15.58
C LYS A 164 8.40 3.75 14.12
N SER A 165 7.41 3.35 13.33
CA SER A 165 7.27 3.87 11.97
C SER A 165 6.96 5.37 12.01
N ILE A 166 7.37 6.05 10.94
CA ILE A 166 7.06 7.46 10.73
C ILE A 166 5.54 7.56 10.56
N PRO A 167 4.83 8.46 11.27
CA PRO A 167 3.38 8.55 11.18
C PRO A 167 2.95 9.28 9.89
N LEU A 168 3.20 8.64 8.74
CA LEU A 168 2.98 9.19 7.41
C LEU A 168 1.51 9.54 7.15
N LEU A 169 0.59 8.75 7.70
CA LEU A 169 -0.86 8.92 7.49
C LEU A 169 -1.56 9.72 8.60
N LYS A 170 -0.84 10.16 9.64
CA LYS A 170 -1.41 11.03 10.67
C LYS A 170 -1.83 12.35 10.03
N ASN A 171 -3.08 12.75 10.19
CA ASN A 171 -3.69 13.94 9.57
C ASN A 171 -3.65 13.95 8.03
N ALA A 172 -3.53 12.80 7.37
CA ALA A 172 -3.50 12.74 5.91
C ALA A 172 -4.90 12.97 5.31
N ASN A 173 -4.94 13.55 4.10
CA ASN A 173 -6.14 13.62 3.28
C ASN A 173 -6.28 12.32 2.46
N LEU A 174 -7.22 11.48 2.88
CA LEU A 174 -7.60 10.22 2.22
C LEU A 174 -9.05 10.24 1.76
N VAL A 175 -9.62 11.44 1.56
CA VAL A 175 -10.98 11.60 1.05
C VAL A 175 -11.14 10.84 -0.25
N GLU A 176 -12.21 10.05 -0.34
CA GLU A 176 -12.59 9.22 -1.49
C GLU A 176 -11.56 8.14 -1.89
N ALA A 177 -10.54 7.88 -1.06
CA ALA A 177 -9.50 6.91 -1.35
C ALA A 177 -10.05 5.49 -1.54
N LYS A 178 -9.60 4.79 -2.59
CA LYS A 178 -9.98 3.40 -2.86
C LYS A 178 -9.04 2.42 -2.19
N LEU A 179 -9.32 2.03 -0.95
CA LEU A 179 -8.45 1.22 -0.09
C LEU A 179 -9.00 -0.20 0.17
N GLN A 180 -9.96 -0.67 -0.62
CA GLN A 180 -10.55 -1.99 -0.47
C GLN A 180 -9.50 -3.12 -0.59
N ASN A 181 -9.66 -4.19 0.18
CA ASN A 181 -8.80 -5.38 0.21
C ASN A 181 -7.32 -5.12 0.55
N LEU A 182 -6.94 -3.94 1.06
CA LEU A 182 -5.56 -3.65 1.44
C LEU A 182 -5.24 -4.16 2.86
N ASP A 183 -4.00 -4.58 3.08
CA ASP A 183 -3.48 -4.80 4.43
C ASP A 183 -2.96 -3.49 5.02
N LEU A 184 -3.77 -2.87 5.86
CA LEU A 184 -3.47 -1.64 6.57
C LEU A 184 -3.32 -1.91 8.07
N SER A 185 -2.96 -3.15 8.42
CA SER A 185 -2.77 -3.55 9.80
C SER A 185 -1.65 -2.72 10.44
N ASN A 186 -1.89 -2.33 11.70
CA ASN A 186 -0.99 -1.49 12.49
C ASN A 186 -0.69 -0.10 11.89
N ALA A 187 -1.44 0.37 10.88
CA ALA A 187 -1.26 1.71 10.34
C ALA A 187 -1.84 2.77 11.30
N ASN A 188 -1.24 3.97 11.30
CA ASN A 188 -1.67 5.08 12.13
C ASN A 188 -2.33 6.19 11.30
N PHE A 189 -3.65 6.25 11.35
CA PHE A 189 -4.55 7.22 10.71
C PHE A 189 -5.04 8.30 11.68
N THR A 190 -4.38 8.51 12.83
CA THR A 190 -4.79 9.53 13.81
C THR A 190 -5.07 10.87 13.12
N GLY A 191 -6.27 11.42 13.29
CA GLY A 191 -6.68 12.70 12.71
C GLY A 191 -6.79 12.75 11.18
N ALA A 192 -6.64 11.63 10.46
CA ALA A 192 -6.78 11.60 9.01
C ALA A 192 -8.23 11.86 8.57
N ASP A 193 -8.41 12.36 7.35
CA ASP A 193 -9.73 12.49 6.72
C ASP A 193 -9.93 11.38 5.69
N LEU A 194 -10.77 10.40 6.02
CA LEU A 194 -11.16 9.28 5.16
C LEU A 194 -12.61 9.40 4.69
N THR A 195 -13.15 10.62 4.64
CA THR A 195 -14.53 10.87 4.19
C THR A 195 -14.79 10.20 2.83
N LYS A 196 -15.83 9.38 2.75
CA LYS A 196 -16.21 8.58 1.56
C LYS A 196 -15.13 7.61 1.04
N ALA A 197 -14.09 7.30 1.81
CA ALA A 197 -13.12 6.28 1.40
C ALA A 197 -13.78 4.89 1.34
N ASN A 198 -13.23 4.01 0.49
CA ASN A 198 -13.65 2.63 0.39
C ASN A 198 -12.62 1.72 1.06
N LEU A 199 -12.93 1.18 2.22
CA LEU A 199 -12.14 0.22 3.00
C LEU A 199 -12.82 -1.16 3.07
N ASN A 200 -13.69 -1.48 2.11
CA ASN A 200 -14.34 -2.80 2.02
C ASN A 200 -13.28 -3.92 2.08
N GLN A 201 -13.47 -4.87 2.98
CA GLN A 201 -12.56 -6.01 3.22
C GLN A 201 -11.10 -5.62 3.53
N ALA A 202 -10.82 -4.37 3.92
CA ALA A 202 -9.47 -4.00 4.33
C ALA A 202 -9.13 -4.73 5.64
N ASN A 203 -7.89 -5.21 5.74
CA ASN A 203 -7.35 -5.66 7.02
C ASN A 203 -6.86 -4.42 7.77
N LEU A 204 -7.56 -4.04 8.84
CA LEU A 204 -7.23 -2.89 9.67
C LEU A 204 -6.75 -3.31 11.05
N HIS A 205 -6.44 -4.59 11.26
CA HIS A 205 -6.08 -5.14 12.58
C HIS A 205 -5.03 -4.26 13.29
N LYS A 206 -5.31 -3.86 14.54
CA LYS A 206 -4.43 -3.00 15.36
C LYS A 206 -4.11 -1.60 14.80
N SER A 207 -4.83 -1.13 13.80
CA SER A 207 -4.69 0.25 13.31
C SER A 207 -5.24 1.27 14.32
N ILE A 208 -4.86 2.54 14.14
CA ILE A 208 -5.24 3.66 15.00
C ILE A 208 -5.97 4.71 14.18
N PHE A 209 -7.21 5.03 14.54
CA PHE A 209 -8.06 6.02 13.88
C PHE A 209 -8.43 7.18 14.79
N VAL A 210 -7.78 7.34 15.95
CA VAL A 210 -8.16 8.34 16.95
C VAL A 210 -8.32 9.74 16.35
N GLY A 211 -9.51 10.35 16.53
CA GLY A 211 -9.80 11.70 16.03
C GLY A 211 -9.94 11.83 14.51
N SER A 212 -9.97 10.72 13.76
CA SER A 212 -10.11 10.74 12.30
C SER A 212 -11.56 10.96 11.85
N LYS A 213 -11.75 11.35 10.58
CA LYS A 213 -13.07 11.51 9.95
C LYS A 213 -13.35 10.35 9.01
N LEU A 214 -14.36 9.56 9.33
CA LEU A 214 -14.81 8.39 8.56
C LEU A 214 -16.25 8.59 8.05
N THR A 215 -16.66 9.83 7.85
CA THR A 215 -18.01 10.17 7.39
C THR A 215 -18.29 9.50 6.03
N ASN A 216 -19.40 8.76 5.92
CA ASN A 216 -19.77 7.98 4.72
C ASN A 216 -18.71 6.96 4.25
N VAL A 217 -17.81 6.50 5.11
CA VAL A 217 -16.81 5.48 4.74
C VAL A 217 -17.49 4.12 4.50
N ASN A 218 -16.97 3.34 3.55
CA ASN A 218 -17.36 1.94 3.40
C ASN A 218 -16.36 1.03 4.11
N LEU A 219 -16.74 0.45 5.26
CA LEU A 219 -15.95 -0.52 6.04
C LEU A 219 -16.56 -1.92 6.00
N THR A 220 -17.44 -2.21 5.04
CA THR A 220 -18.12 -3.51 4.97
C THR A 220 -17.12 -4.65 4.90
N ASN A 221 -17.33 -5.68 5.73
CA ASN A 221 -16.46 -6.84 5.87
C ASN A 221 -14.99 -6.53 6.24
N ALA A 222 -14.67 -5.33 6.74
CA ALA A 222 -13.31 -5.01 7.19
C ALA A 222 -12.96 -5.75 8.48
N ASP A 223 -11.68 -6.03 8.68
CA ASP A 223 -11.15 -6.56 9.93
C ASP A 223 -10.74 -5.42 10.86
N LEU A 224 -11.59 -5.09 11.83
CA LEU A 224 -11.38 -4.02 12.81
C LEU A 224 -10.92 -4.56 14.18
N ARG A 225 -10.45 -5.81 14.26
CA ARG A 225 -9.96 -6.38 15.53
C ARG A 225 -8.84 -5.52 16.13
N SER A 226 -8.94 -5.25 17.42
CA SER A 226 -7.98 -4.45 18.19
C SER A 226 -7.73 -3.04 17.63
N VAL A 227 -8.64 -2.49 16.82
CA VAL A 227 -8.52 -1.12 16.29
C VAL A 227 -8.90 -0.11 17.38
N ASN A 228 -8.22 1.05 17.38
CA ASN A 228 -8.66 2.19 18.18
C ASN A 228 -9.47 3.20 17.34
N LEU A 229 -10.79 3.26 17.55
CA LEU A 229 -11.74 4.19 16.93
C LEU A 229 -12.22 5.30 17.90
N GLU A 230 -11.60 5.49 19.07
CA GLU A 230 -11.97 6.57 20.00
C GLU A 230 -11.95 7.95 19.31
N LYS A 231 -12.97 8.77 19.53
CA LYS A 231 -13.14 10.11 18.96
C LYS A 231 -13.20 10.13 17.43
N THR A 232 -13.54 9.02 16.80
CA THR A 232 -13.64 8.93 15.33
C THR A 232 -15.03 9.31 14.88
N ASP A 233 -15.15 10.19 13.88
CA ASP A 233 -16.46 10.50 13.28
C ASP A 233 -16.88 9.36 12.33
N LEU A 234 -17.81 8.52 12.79
CA LEU A 234 -18.38 7.41 12.03
C LEU A 234 -19.76 7.74 11.42
N LEU A 235 -20.11 9.02 11.27
CA LEU A 235 -21.40 9.43 10.71
C LEU A 235 -21.64 8.78 9.34
N ASN A 236 -22.73 8.03 9.21
CA ASN A 236 -23.11 7.27 8.00
C ASN A 236 -22.05 6.26 7.50
N ALA A 237 -21.10 5.84 8.34
CA ALA A 237 -20.18 4.78 8.01
C ALA A 237 -20.94 3.44 7.81
N ASN A 238 -20.61 2.71 6.74
CA ASN A 238 -21.15 1.37 6.53
C ASN A 238 -20.19 0.32 7.11
N LEU A 239 -20.51 -0.18 8.30
CA LEU A 239 -19.73 -1.18 9.05
C LEU A 239 -20.31 -2.60 8.96
N THR A 240 -21.28 -2.82 8.05
CA THR A 240 -21.98 -4.11 7.93
C THR A 240 -20.98 -5.26 7.76
N ASN A 241 -21.12 -6.29 8.58
CA ASN A 241 -20.28 -7.49 8.63
C ASN A 241 -18.79 -7.26 8.98
N ALA A 242 -18.38 -6.03 9.30
CA ALA A 242 -17.04 -5.79 9.82
C ALA A 242 -16.84 -6.55 11.13
N CYS A 243 -15.67 -7.16 11.31
CA CYS A 243 -15.37 -7.87 12.54
C CYS A 243 -14.71 -6.96 13.55
N TYR A 244 -15.08 -7.11 14.82
CA TYR A 244 -14.38 -6.51 15.94
C TYR A 244 -14.20 -7.53 17.06
N ASP A 245 -13.32 -7.23 18.00
CA ASP A 245 -13.08 -8.04 19.19
C ASP A 245 -13.13 -7.19 20.47
N ASN A 246 -12.95 -7.84 21.61
CA ASN A 246 -12.98 -7.19 22.93
C ASN A 246 -11.87 -6.14 23.14
N PHE A 247 -10.87 -6.07 22.26
CA PHE A 247 -9.80 -5.07 22.31
C PHE A 247 -10.05 -3.89 21.37
N THR A 248 -11.08 -3.96 20.54
CA THR A 248 -11.50 -2.87 19.66
C THR A 248 -12.11 -1.77 20.51
N LYS A 249 -11.59 -0.55 20.37
CA LYS A 249 -12.03 0.60 21.17
C LYS A 249 -12.95 1.47 20.36
N PHE A 250 -14.11 1.77 20.92
CA PHE A 250 -15.08 2.69 20.36
C PHE A 250 -15.36 3.80 21.38
N ASP A 251 -15.99 4.89 20.93
CA ASP A 251 -16.58 5.84 21.86
C ASP A 251 -17.71 5.18 22.66
N PRO A 252 -17.95 5.57 23.94
CA PRO A 252 -18.90 4.88 24.82
C PRO A 252 -20.35 4.80 24.29
N GLU A 253 -20.74 5.73 23.41
CA GLU A 253 -22.08 5.80 22.83
C GLU A 253 -22.25 4.95 21.57
N PHE A 254 -21.15 4.44 21.01
CA PHE A 254 -21.19 3.63 19.81
C PHE A 254 -21.66 2.21 20.12
N ASP A 255 -22.64 1.75 19.35
CA ASP A 255 -23.29 0.44 19.49
C ASP A 255 -22.94 -0.43 18.26
N PRO A 256 -21.97 -1.36 18.38
CA PRO A 256 -21.54 -2.21 17.27
C PRO A 256 -22.65 -3.12 16.71
N ASP A 257 -23.60 -3.53 17.55
CA ASP A 257 -24.70 -4.39 17.14
C ASP A 257 -25.66 -3.64 16.22
N LYS A 258 -26.00 -2.38 16.56
CA LYS A 258 -26.77 -1.50 15.67
C LYS A 258 -26.05 -1.20 14.35
N ALA A 259 -24.73 -1.15 14.38
CA ALA A 259 -23.89 -1.00 13.19
C ALA A 259 -23.76 -2.29 12.36
N LYS A 260 -24.43 -3.39 12.76
CA LYS A 260 -24.39 -4.72 12.10
C LYS A 260 -22.99 -5.29 12.01
N MET A 261 -22.17 -5.03 13.01
CA MET A 261 -20.82 -5.59 13.13
C MET A 261 -20.87 -6.99 13.73
N ARG A 262 -19.77 -7.74 13.59
CA ARG A 262 -19.64 -9.10 14.12
C ARG A 262 -18.60 -9.13 15.23
N LEU A 263 -19.03 -9.46 16.44
CA LEU A 263 -18.11 -9.78 17.52
C LEU A 263 -17.48 -11.15 17.24
N ILE A 264 -16.15 -11.17 17.16
CA ILE A 264 -15.37 -12.41 17.02
C ILE A 264 -14.34 -12.52 18.13
N SER A 265 -13.85 -13.74 18.39
CA SER A 265 -12.73 -13.89 19.32
C SER A 265 -11.47 -13.27 18.72
N THR A 266 -10.59 -12.72 19.57
CA THR A 266 -9.33 -12.09 19.12
C THR A 266 -8.45 -13.04 18.30
N PHE A 267 -8.54 -14.35 18.55
CA PHE A 267 -7.76 -15.38 17.85
C PHE A 267 -8.47 -15.96 16.62
N SER A 268 -9.73 -15.58 16.37
CA SER A 268 -10.49 -15.99 15.19
C SER A 268 -10.10 -15.16 13.96
N HIS A 269 -10.16 -15.77 12.78
CA HIS A 269 -10.05 -15.03 11.52
C HIS A 269 -11.35 -14.23 11.25
N CYS A 270 -11.22 -13.04 10.67
CA CYS A 270 -12.37 -12.30 10.17
C CYS A 270 -12.68 -12.78 8.75
N ASP A 271 -13.52 -13.80 8.63
CA ASP A 271 -13.87 -14.35 7.31
C ASP A 271 -14.66 -13.33 6.49
N PHE A 272 -14.29 -13.20 5.22
CA PHE A 272 -15.05 -12.40 4.26
C PHE A 272 -16.42 -13.02 4.03
N ILE A 273 -17.48 -12.22 4.21
CA ILE A 273 -18.83 -12.60 3.82
C ILE A 273 -19.14 -11.88 2.51
N PRO A 274 -19.24 -12.61 1.37
CA PRO A 274 -19.71 -12.03 0.13
C PRO A 274 -21.05 -11.35 0.39
N MET A 275 -21.20 -10.09 -0.03
CA MET A 275 -22.54 -9.54 -0.12
C MET A 275 -23.32 -10.49 -1.02
N GLU A 276 -24.39 -11.11 -0.49
CA GLU A 276 -25.35 -11.79 -1.34
C GLU A 276 -25.69 -10.79 -2.44
N LYS A 277 -25.32 -11.09 -3.69
CA LYS A 277 -25.92 -10.40 -4.83
C LYS A 277 -27.40 -10.59 -4.59
N ASP A 278 -28.14 -9.51 -4.39
CA ASP A 278 -29.60 -9.52 -4.36
C ASP A 278 -30.06 -10.52 -5.41
N VAL A 279 -30.45 -11.71 -4.94
CA VAL A 279 -31.12 -12.70 -5.78
C VAL A 279 -32.38 -11.97 -6.13
N LYS A 280 -32.42 -11.44 -7.35
CA LYS A 280 -33.61 -10.80 -7.90
C LYS A 280 -34.77 -11.73 -7.64
N ASN A 281 -35.60 -11.34 -6.68
CA ASN A 281 -37.03 -11.59 -6.75
C ASN A 281 -37.49 -11.07 -8.11
N LYS A 282 -37.58 -11.97 -9.09
CA LYS A 282 -38.35 -11.87 -10.33
C LYS A 282 -38.25 -13.21 -11.09
N LEU A 283 -38.97 -14.22 -10.63
CA LEU A 283 -40.20 -14.74 -11.25
C LEU A 283 -40.67 -15.97 -10.47
#